data_AF-A0A1L1Q0G0-F1
#
_entry.id   AF-A0A1L1Q0G0-F1
#
_cell.length_a   1.000
_cell.length_b   1.000
_cell.length_c   1.000
_cell.angle_alpha   90.00
_cell.angle_beta   90.00
_cell.angle_gamma   90.00
#
_symmetry.space_group_name_H-M   'P 1'
#
loop_
_entity.id
_entity.type
_entity.pdbx_description
1 polymer ?
#
loop_
_entity_poly.entity_id
_entity_poly.type
_entity_poly.pdbx_seq_one_letter_code
_entity_poly.pdbx_strand_id
1 'polypeptide(L)' 'MGKIERGEHVPTLPLILKISMALKISAAELIAATESNLRNPTEA' A
#
# COMPACT_ATOMS: atom_id res chain seq x y z
N MET A 1 -12.69 1.95 -6.40
CA MET A 1 -11.23 2.11 -6.27
C MET A 1 -10.84 3.54 -6.58
N GLY A 2 -10.09 4.20 -5.72
CA GLY A 2 -9.47 5.50 -6.00
C GLY A 2 -8.31 5.41 -7.00
N LYS A 3 -7.63 6.54 -7.22
CA LYS A 3 -6.51 6.65 -8.18
C LYS A 3 -5.28 5.84 -7.76
N ILE A 4 -5.08 5.61 -6.46
CA ILE A 4 -3.96 4.81 -5.93
C ILE A 4 -4.20 3.34 -6.26
N GLU A 5 -5.42 2.87 -6.03
CA GLU A 5 -5.80 1.47 -6.15
C GLU A 5 -5.86 1.01 -7.61
N ARG A 6 -5.93 1.96 -8.56
CA ARG A 6 -5.81 1.71 -10.01
C ARG A 6 -4.39 1.93 -10.55
N GLY A 7 -3.43 2.33 -9.72
CA GLY A 7 -2.05 2.61 -10.14
C GLY A 7 -1.85 3.92 -10.92
N GLU A 8 -2.86 4.79 -11.00
CA GLU A 8 -2.77 6.10 -11.67
C GLU A 8 -1.98 7.13 -10.85
N HIS A 9 -1.84 6.91 -9.54
CA HIS A 9 -1.10 7.80 -8.65
C HIS A 9 -0.19 7.03 -7.70
N VAL A 10 1.04 7.52 -7.55
CA VAL A 10 2.01 6.98 -6.60
C VAL A 10 1.70 7.55 -5.21
N PRO A 11 1.49 6.71 -4.19
CA PRO A 11 1.24 7.21 -2.84
C PRO A 11 2.47 7.98 -2.33
N THR A 12 2.24 9.15 -1.76
CA THR A 12 3.30 9.96 -1.13
C THR A 12 3.60 9.44 0.27
N LEU A 13 4.81 9.74 0.79
CA LEU A 13 5.21 9.33 2.14
C LEU A 13 4.19 9.70 3.24
N PRO A 14 3.59 10.92 3.26
CA PRO A 14 2.55 11.25 4.25
C PRO A 14 1.30 10.36 4.15
N LEU A 15 0.91 9.93 2.95
CA LEU A 15 -0.23 9.03 2.76
C LEU A 15 0.09 7.62 3.27
N ILE A 16 1.29 7.12 2.99
CA ILE A 16 1.78 5.82 3.49
C ILE A 16 1.74 5.79 5.03
N LEU A 17 2.24 6.85 5.68
CA LEU A 17 2.22 6.97 7.14
C LEU A 17 0.79 7.02 7.71
N LYS A 18 -0.12 7.75 7.06
CA LYS A 18 -1.53 7.79 7.49
C LYS A 18 -2.21 6.43 7.41
N ILE A 19 -1.94 5.67 6.34
CA ILE A 19 -2.50 4.33 6.15
C ILE A 19 -1.92 3.37 7.20
N SER A 20 -0.60 3.37 7.43
CA SER A 20 0.01 2.49 8.43
C SER A 20 -0.54 2.77 9.84
N MET A 21 -0.73 4.04 10.19
CA MET A 21 -1.40 4.42 11.43
C MET A 21 -2.85 3.91 11.53
N ALA A 22 -3.64 4.06 10.47
CA ALA A 22 -5.03 3.58 10.45
C ALA A 22 -5.12 2.05 10.59
N LEU A 23 -4.15 1.33 10.03
CA LEU A 23 -4.02 -0.12 10.10
C LEU A 23 -3.34 -0.61 11.40
N LYS A 24 -2.84 0.30 12.24
CA LYS A 24 -2.10 0.00 13.48
C LYS A 24 -0.86 -0.88 13.26
N ILE A 25 -0.15 -0.66 12.15
CA ILE A 25 1.13 -1.30 11.83
C ILE A 25 2.20 -0.25 11.52
N SER A 26 3.46 -0.65 11.49
CA SER A 26 4.53 0.24 11.02
C SER A 26 4.44 0.46 9.51
N ALA A 27 4.99 1.57 9.02
CA ALA A 27 5.09 1.83 7.59
C ALA A 27 5.97 0.80 6.87
N ALA A 28 6.97 0.24 7.57
CA ALA A 28 7.80 -0.84 7.05
C ALA A 28 6.98 -2.12 6.79
N GLU A 29 6.11 -2.51 7.73
CA GLU A 29 5.20 -3.64 7.55
C GLU A 29 4.22 -3.43 6.40
N LEU A 30 3.68 -2.21 6.26
CA LEU A 30 2.79 -1.86 5.15
C LEU A 30 3.48 -2.01 3.78
N ILE A 31 4.72 -1.54 3.65
CA ILE A 31 5.50 -1.65 2.41
C ILE A 31 5.82 -3.12 2.12
N ALA A 32 6.26 -3.88 3.12
CA ALA A 32 6.56 -5.30 2.93
C ALA A 32 5.33 -6.11 2.48
N ALA A 33 4.15 -5.85 3.07
CA ALA A 33 2.90 -6.47 2.66
C ALA A 33 2.50 -6.07 1.23
N THR A 34 2.71 -4.81 0.86
CA THR A 34 2.45 -4.31 -0.50
C THR A 34 3.35 -5.00 -1.53
N GLU A 35 4.65 -5.13 -1.24
CA GLU A 35 5.60 -5.85 -2.10
C GLU A 35 5.22 -7.32 -2.27
N SER A 36 4.80 -8.00 -1.19
CA SER A 36 4.33 -9.39 -1.23
C SER A 36 3.13 -9.55 -2.16
N ASN A 37 2.13 -8.66 -2.06
CA ASN A 37 0.93 -8.68 -2.90
C ASN A 37 1.24 -8.37 -4.37
N LEU A 38 2.24 -7.52 -4.66
CA LEU A 38 2.67 -7.25 -6.03
C LEU A 38 3.46 -8.42 -6.65
N ARG A 39 4.21 -9.17 -5.85
CA ARG A 39 4.97 -10.35 -6.30
C ARG A 39 4.08 -11.57 -6.54
N ASN A 40 2.99 -11.67 -5.79
CA ASN A 40 1.97 -12.69 -5.96
C ASN A 40 0.70 -12.01 -6.49
N PRO A 41 0.65 -11.57 -7.76
CA PRO A 41 -0.60 -11.14 -8.35
C PRO A 41 -1.51 -12.36 -8.31
N THR A 42 -2.34 -12.44 -7.28
CA THR A 42 -3.41 -13.43 -7.22
C THR A 42 -4.24 -13.14 -8.46
N GLU A 43 -4.31 -14.11 -9.37
CA GLU A 43 -5.08 -13.99 -10.61
C GLU A 43 -6.47 -13.48 -10.24
N ALA A 44 -6.83 -12.33 -10.81
CA ALA A 44 -8.15 -11.75 -10.74
C ALA A 44 -8.94 -12.15 -12.00
#